data_AF-A0A8J3TWW7-F1
#
_entry.id   AF-A0A8J3TWW7-F1
#
_cell.length_a   1.000
_cell.length_b   1.000
_cell.length_c   1.000
_cell.angle_alpha   90.00
_cell.angle_beta   90.00
_cell.angle_gamma   90.00
#
_symmetry.space_group_name_H-M   'P 1'
#
loop_
_entity.id
_entity.type
_entity.pdbx_description
1 polymer ?
#
loop_
_entity_poly.entity_id
_entity_poly.type
_entity_poly.pdbx_seq_one_letter_code
_entity_poly.pdbx_strand_id
1 'polypeptide(L)'
;MIPTPLPTVTVTATATVTVAPAPPSESVDLGWISEQLQGWGSLVAALVAVAALIVTVKTANRDRIQGEQERQEDRAEADRRLTDERRASGALLERQLERQRQRDRRDFLIEQLQRAGDAWSDYTALSAMPQQRVAVQRIQAILPVLPVGFASLLKVRFPASSLDDPQAGAEAERRAKAAGLPLKAAGSTEIFEELADNIRELLGEEPRVAIDDDKSPAGPES
;
A
#
# COMPACT_ATOMS: atom_id res chain seq x y z
N MET A 1 33.27 6.94 13.11
CA MET A 1 32.75 8.28 12.77
C MET A 1 32.58 9.04 14.08
N ILE A 2 33.35 10.11 14.25
CA ILE A 2 33.42 10.91 15.49
C ILE A 2 32.44 12.09 15.34
N PRO A 3 31.49 12.32 16.26
CA PRO A 3 30.58 13.45 16.16
C PRO A 3 31.32 14.75 16.47
N THR A 4 31.28 15.69 15.52
CA THR A 4 31.82 17.03 15.63
C THR A 4 30.97 17.86 16.61
N PRO A 5 31.54 18.49 17.65
CA PRO A 5 30.78 19.38 18.51
C PRO A 5 30.53 20.75 17.83
N LEU A 6 29.29 21.25 17.93
CA LEU A 6 28.88 22.57 17.46
C LEU A 6 29.48 23.69 18.33
N PRO A 7 29.87 24.85 17.76
CA PRO A 7 30.48 25.93 18.51
C PRO A 7 29.45 26.69 19.37
N THR A 8 29.76 26.85 20.66
CA THR A 8 29.07 27.77 21.56
C THR A 8 29.56 29.18 21.32
N VAL A 9 28.67 30.07 20.87
CA VAL A 9 28.96 31.50 20.74
C VAL A 9 28.53 32.20 22.03
N THR A 10 29.49 32.76 22.76
CA THR A 10 29.24 33.62 23.93
C THR A 10 29.24 35.07 23.47
N VAL A 11 28.12 35.76 23.61
CA VAL A 11 28.02 37.21 23.32
C VAL A 11 28.20 37.96 24.63
N THR A 12 29.31 38.70 24.76
CA THR A 12 29.56 39.63 25.86
C THR A 12 29.16 41.03 25.41
N ALA A 13 28.11 41.60 25.99
CA ALA A 13 27.70 42.97 25.71
C ALA A 13 28.45 43.93 26.66
N THR A 14 29.35 44.75 26.11
CA THR A 14 29.99 45.86 26.83
C THR A 14 29.14 47.12 26.65
N ALA A 15 28.50 47.60 27.72
CA ALA A 15 27.79 48.87 27.71
C ALA A 15 28.75 50.03 28.00
N THR A 16 28.98 50.90 27.03
CA THR A 16 29.77 52.13 27.21
C THR A 16 28.81 53.27 27.58
N VAL A 17 28.94 53.81 28.79
CA VAL A 17 28.19 55.00 29.23
C VAL A 17 29.04 56.23 28.94
N THR A 18 28.64 57.01 27.94
CA THR A 18 29.27 58.30 27.62
C THR A 18 28.68 59.37 28.53
N VAL A 19 29.47 59.86 29.49
CA VAL A 19 29.09 61.02 30.32
C VAL A 19 29.60 62.28 29.61
N ALA A 20 28.67 63.15 29.19
CA ALA A 20 29.00 64.45 28.60
C ALA A 20 29.52 65.42 29.69
N PRO A 21 30.55 66.25 29.41
CA PRO A 21 31.02 67.24 30.37
C PRO A 21 30.03 68.42 30.47
N ALA A 22 29.70 68.80 31.70
CA ALA A 22 28.83 69.94 32.02
C ALA A 22 29.57 71.29 31.86
N PRO A 23 28.88 72.37 31.42
CA PRO A 23 29.42 73.74 31.47
C PRO A 23 29.48 74.30 32.91
N PRO A 24 30.33 75.31 33.18
CA PRO A 24 30.77 75.66 34.52
C PRO A 24 29.70 76.28 35.42
N SER A 25 29.88 75.96 36.70
CA SER A 25 29.08 76.21 37.91
C SER A 25 28.65 77.67 38.18
N GLU A 26 27.34 77.88 38.33
CA GLU A 26 26.82 78.71 39.42
C GLU A 26 26.75 77.83 40.67
N SER A 27 27.48 78.21 41.71
CA SER A 27 27.50 77.52 43.01
C SER A 27 26.21 77.80 43.76
N VAL A 28 25.15 77.03 43.43
CA VAL A 28 24.03 76.83 44.34
C VAL A 28 24.44 75.75 45.32
N ASP A 29 24.49 76.11 46.60
CA ASP A 29 24.80 75.22 47.70
C ASP A 29 23.72 74.12 47.79
N LEU A 30 24.02 72.96 47.19
CA LEU A 30 23.17 71.78 47.07
C LEU A 30 23.51 70.71 48.12
N GLY A 31 24.30 71.05 49.15
CA GLY A 31 24.74 70.10 50.18
C GLY A 31 23.59 69.41 50.93
N TRP A 32 22.45 70.10 51.09
CA TRP A 32 21.26 69.53 51.73
C TRP A 32 20.43 68.61 50.80
N ILE A 33 20.52 68.82 49.49
CA ILE A 33 19.83 67.99 48.48
C ILE A 33 20.59 66.68 48.25
N SER A 34 21.93 66.69 48.33
CA SER A 34 22.75 65.50 48.13
C SER A 34 22.58 64.44 49.23
N GLU A 35 22.40 64.82 50.50
CA GLU A 35 22.21 63.86 51.59
C GLU A 35 20.81 63.21 51.57
N GLN A 36 19.77 63.93 51.12
CA GLN A 36 18.45 63.34 50.93
C GLN A 36 18.35 62.48 49.66
N LEU A 37 19.04 62.81 48.57
CA LEU A 37 19.02 61.98 47.35
C LEU A 37 19.83 60.68 47.47
N GLN A 38 20.83 60.62 48.36
CA GLN A 38 21.65 59.41 48.53
C GLN A 38 20.87 58.25 49.17
N GLY A 39 19.90 58.56 50.05
CA GLY A 39 18.99 57.56 50.64
C GLY A 39 17.88 57.11 49.68
N TRP A 40 17.40 58.00 48.82
CA TRP A 40 16.30 57.71 47.89
C TRP A 40 16.78 57.08 46.58
N GLY A 41 18.00 57.40 46.13
CA GLY A 41 18.62 56.80 44.94
C GLY A 41 18.82 55.29 45.07
N SER A 42 19.16 54.80 46.27
CA SER A 42 19.27 53.36 46.53
C SER A 42 17.90 52.66 46.52
N LEU A 43 16.85 53.31 47.04
CA LEU A 43 15.47 52.82 47.00
C LEU A 43 14.92 52.78 45.57
N VAL A 44 15.16 53.82 44.77
CA VAL A 44 14.76 53.84 43.35
C VAL A 44 15.53 52.79 42.55
N ALA A 45 16.84 52.63 42.77
CA ALA A 45 17.62 51.59 42.12
C ALA A 45 17.15 50.19 42.52
N ALA A 46 16.81 49.96 43.78
CA ALA A 46 16.25 48.70 44.26
C ALA A 46 14.88 48.41 43.62
N LEU A 47 13.99 49.41 43.51
CA LEU A 47 12.70 49.26 42.84
C LEU A 47 12.86 48.95 41.34
N VAL A 48 13.81 49.60 40.65
CA VAL A 48 14.11 49.31 39.24
C VAL A 48 14.69 47.91 39.08
N ALA A 49 15.59 47.48 39.98
CA ALA A 49 16.15 46.12 39.97
C ALA A 49 15.07 45.05 40.20
N VAL A 50 14.13 45.29 41.12
CA VAL A 50 12.98 44.40 41.36
C VAL A 50 12.05 44.37 40.14
N ALA A 51 11.75 45.52 39.53
CA ALA A 51 10.95 45.56 38.31
C ALA A 51 11.62 44.82 37.15
N ALA A 52 12.93 44.98 36.97
CA ALA A 52 13.71 44.26 35.97
C ALA A 52 13.71 42.74 36.22
N LEU A 53 13.84 42.31 37.48
CA LEU A 53 13.74 40.90 37.87
C LEU A 53 12.35 40.31 37.56
N ILE A 54 11.28 41.06 37.85
CA ILE A 54 9.91 40.62 37.54
C ILE A 54 9.73 40.45 36.03
N VAL A 55 10.26 41.37 35.22
CA VAL A 55 10.20 41.29 33.75
C VAL A 55 11.01 40.11 33.23
N THR A 56 12.22 39.87 33.74
CA THR A 56 13.06 38.73 33.31
C THR A 56 12.46 37.39 33.71
N VAL A 57 11.89 37.27 34.91
CA VAL A 57 11.18 36.04 35.34
C VAL A 57 9.92 35.82 34.51
N LYS A 58 9.16 36.88 34.19
CA LYS A 58 7.94 36.79 33.37
C LYS A 58 8.25 36.38 31.93
N THR A 59 9.31 36.93 31.34
CA THR A 59 9.77 36.56 29.99
C THR A 59 10.32 35.13 29.97
N ALA A 60 11.19 34.77 30.92
CA ALA A 60 11.70 33.39 31.02
C ALA A 60 10.59 32.34 31.22
N ASN A 61 9.54 32.65 31.99
CA ASN A 61 8.37 31.77 32.11
C ASN A 61 7.55 31.72 30.82
N ARG A 62 7.40 32.83 30.10
CA ARG A 62 6.72 32.85 28.81
C ARG A 62 7.47 32.01 27.77
N ASP A 63 8.79 32.12 27.72
CA ASP A 63 9.65 31.35 26.82
C ASP A 63 9.62 29.86 27.15
N ARG A 64 9.55 29.49 28.44
CA ARG A 64 9.35 28.09 28.86
C ARG A 64 8.01 27.54 28.41
N ILE A 65 6.93 28.28 28.62
CA ILE A 65 5.57 27.86 28.22
C ILE A 65 5.50 27.73 26.69
N GLN A 66 6.05 28.69 25.94
CA GLN A 66 6.11 28.63 24.48
C GLN A 66 6.93 27.44 23.99
N GLY A 67 8.13 27.23 24.55
CA GLY A 67 8.96 26.08 24.20
C GLY A 67 8.37 24.73 24.62
N GLU A 68 7.51 24.68 25.64
CA GLU A 68 6.73 23.47 25.97
C GLU A 68 5.57 23.25 25.00
N GLN A 69 4.88 24.31 24.59
CA GLN A 69 3.83 24.26 23.57
C GLN A 69 4.37 23.79 22.22
N GLU A 70 5.47 24.39 21.74
CA GLU A 70 6.14 23.98 20.50
C GLU A 70 6.55 22.50 20.56
N ARG A 71 7.14 22.06 21.68
CA ARG A 71 7.49 20.63 21.85
C ARG A 71 6.28 19.71 21.90
N GLN A 72 5.14 20.15 22.39
CA GLN A 72 3.90 19.38 22.37
C GLN A 72 3.31 19.31 20.96
N GLU A 73 3.34 20.41 20.23
CA GLU A 73 2.90 20.48 18.83
C GLU A 73 3.78 19.60 17.93
N ASP A 74 5.11 19.69 18.09
CA ASP A 74 6.07 18.84 17.36
C ASP A 74 5.82 17.35 17.62
N ARG A 75 5.55 16.97 18.87
CA ARG A 75 5.20 15.59 19.22
C ARG A 75 3.89 15.17 18.60
N ALA A 76 2.85 16.01 18.68
CA ALA A 76 1.55 15.72 18.11
C ALA A 76 1.63 15.60 16.58
N GLU A 77 2.44 16.43 15.92
CA GLU A 77 2.67 16.35 14.48
C GLU A 77 3.47 15.09 14.13
N ALA A 78 4.53 14.78 14.87
CA ALA A 78 5.31 13.55 14.68
C ALA A 78 4.43 12.30 14.84
N ASP A 79 3.56 12.27 15.84
CA ASP A 79 2.63 11.16 16.08
C ASP A 79 1.60 11.03 14.95
N ARG A 80 1.08 12.15 14.42
CA ARG A 80 0.19 12.15 13.25
C ARG A 80 0.90 11.58 12.03
N ARG A 81 2.09 12.09 11.70
CA ARG A 81 2.91 11.61 10.56
C ARG A 81 3.20 10.12 10.68
N LEU A 82 3.62 9.66 11.85
CA LEU A 82 3.93 8.25 12.10
C LEU A 82 2.68 7.36 12.00
N THR A 83 1.52 7.85 12.44
CA THR A 83 0.25 7.13 12.29
C THR A 83 -0.16 7.02 10.82
N ASP A 84 0.00 8.11 10.05
CA ASP A 84 -0.33 8.13 8.63
C ASP A 84 0.62 7.22 7.82
N GLU A 85 1.92 7.21 8.15
CA GLU A 85 2.90 6.29 7.58
C GLU A 85 2.56 4.82 7.86
N ARG A 86 2.14 4.51 9.10
CA ARG A 86 1.70 3.15 9.47
C ARG A 86 0.47 2.72 8.68
N ARG A 87 -0.53 3.60 8.53
CA ARG A 87 -1.73 3.30 7.72
C ARG A 87 -1.38 3.08 6.25
N ALA A 88 -0.54 3.94 5.68
CA ALA A 88 -0.11 3.81 4.29
C ALA A 88 0.68 2.52 4.07
N SER A 89 1.60 2.19 4.97
CA SER A 89 2.39 0.96 4.94
C SER A 89 1.52 -0.28 5.08
N GLY A 90 0.54 -0.25 5.99
CA GLY A 90 -0.44 -1.33 6.16
C GLY A 90 -1.26 -1.58 4.89
N ALA A 91 -1.80 -0.51 4.29
CA ALA A 91 -2.57 -0.62 3.06
C ALA A 91 -1.73 -1.15 1.87
N LEU A 92 -0.45 -0.79 1.79
CA LEU A 92 0.47 -1.33 0.78
C LEU A 92 0.73 -2.83 0.99
N LEU A 93 0.97 -3.25 2.23
CA LEU A 93 1.19 -4.65 2.57
C LEU A 93 -0.05 -5.51 2.26
N GLU A 94 -1.24 -5.04 2.63
CA GLU A 94 -2.49 -5.73 2.32
C GLU A 94 -2.67 -5.92 0.80
N ARG A 95 -2.41 -4.87 0.01
CA ARG A 95 -2.45 -4.96 -1.46
C ARG A 95 -1.40 -5.91 -2.03
N GLN A 96 -0.25 -6.06 -1.39
CA GLN A 96 0.78 -7.01 -1.83
C GLN A 96 0.37 -8.46 -1.53
N LEU A 97 -0.15 -8.71 -0.33
CA LEU A 97 -0.65 -10.02 0.06
C LEU A 97 -1.84 -10.46 -0.79
N GLU A 98 -2.75 -9.54 -1.10
CA GLU A 98 -3.88 -9.85 -1.97
C GLU A 98 -3.42 -10.21 -3.39
N ARG A 99 -2.49 -9.43 -3.97
CA ARG A 99 -1.87 -9.76 -5.26
C ARG A 99 -1.10 -11.09 -5.23
N GLN A 100 -0.51 -11.45 -4.10
CA GLN A 100 0.14 -12.74 -3.93
C GLN A 100 -0.89 -13.87 -3.90
N ARG A 101 -1.93 -13.76 -3.07
CA ARG A 101 -3.02 -14.75 -3.02
C ARG A 101 -3.70 -14.97 -4.37
N GLN A 102 -3.90 -13.90 -5.12
CA GLN A 102 -4.47 -13.99 -6.48
C GLN A 102 -3.55 -14.75 -7.43
N ARG A 103 -2.23 -14.50 -7.37
CA ARG A 103 -1.23 -15.26 -8.14
C ARG A 103 -1.21 -16.73 -7.72
N ASP A 104 -1.10 -17.00 -6.42
CA ASP A 104 -1.06 -18.37 -5.90
C ASP A 104 -2.32 -19.16 -6.28
N ARG A 105 -3.50 -18.51 -6.19
CA ARG A 105 -4.77 -19.10 -6.61
C ARG A 105 -4.79 -19.39 -8.10
N ARG A 106 -4.34 -18.45 -8.93
CA ARG A 106 -4.26 -18.63 -10.38
C ARG A 106 -3.33 -19.78 -10.73
N ASP A 107 -2.13 -19.81 -10.17
CA ASP A 107 -1.10 -20.80 -10.48
C ASP A 107 -1.59 -22.20 -10.06
N PHE A 108 -2.26 -22.30 -8.90
CA PHE A 108 -2.94 -23.52 -8.48
C PHE A 108 -4.02 -23.98 -9.47
N LEU A 109 -4.85 -23.07 -9.98
CA LEU A 109 -5.88 -23.42 -10.96
C LEU A 109 -5.30 -23.91 -12.29
N ILE A 110 -4.22 -23.28 -12.77
CA ILE A 110 -3.49 -23.73 -13.96
C ILE A 110 -2.97 -25.15 -13.75
N GLU A 111 -2.37 -25.42 -12.60
CA GLU A 111 -1.88 -26.77 -12.26
C GLU A 111 -3.02 -27.80 -12.25
N GLN A 112 -4.18 -27.47 -11.67
CA GLN A 112 -5.32 -28.38 -11.67
C GLN A 112 -5.86 -28.62 -13.09
N LEU A 113 -5.89 -27.60 -13.95
CA LEU A 113 -6.30 -27.76 -15.36
C LEU A 113 -5.34 -28.64 -16.15
N GLN A 114 -4.03 -28.46 -15.95
CA GLN A 114 -3.00 -29.31 -16.56
C GLN A 114 -3.15 -30.76 -16.10
N ARG A 115 -3.31 -30.99 -14.80
CA ARG A 115 -3.57 -32.33 -14.24
C ARG A 115 -4.85 -32.96 -14.80
N ALA A 116 -5.91 -32.17 -15.02
CA ALA A 116 -7.14 -32.63 -15.66
C ALA A 116 -6.91 -33.03 -17.11
N GLY A 117 -6.12 -32.25 -17.86
CA GLY A 117 -5.71 -32.55 -19.24
C GLY A 117 -4.89 -33.82 -19.34
N ASP A 118 -3.91 -34.01 -18.45
CA ASP A 118 -3.09 -35.21 -18.38
C ASP A 118 -3.94 -36.45 -18.08
N ALA A 119 -4.84 -36.35 -17.09
CA ALA A 119 -5.74 -37.45 -16.74
C ALA A 119 -6.73 -37.78 -17.87
N TRP A 120 -7.17 -36.77 -18.64
CA TRP A 120 -7.99 -36.97 -19.84
C TRP A 120 -7.20 -37.63 -20.98
N SER A 121 -5.94 -37.22 -21.20
CA SER A 121 -5.03 -37.86 -22.15
C SER A 121 -4.83 -39.33 -21.79
N ASP A 122 -4.55 -39.64 -20.52
CA ASP A 122 -4.45 -41.01 -20.02
C ASP A 122 -5.75 -41.80 -20.28
N TYR A 123 -6.91 -41.19 -19.99
CA TYR A 123 -8.22 -41.84 -20.20
C TYR A 123 -8.48 -42.20 -21.67
N THR A 124 -8.11 -41.32 -22.59
CA THR A 124 -8.32 -41.53 -24.04
C THR A 124 -7.31 -42.51 -24.63
N ALA A 125 -6.05 -42.48 -24.17
CA ALA A 125 -4.99 -43.39 -24.61
C ALA A 125 -5.18 -44.82 -24.09
N LEU A 126 -5.71 -45.00 -22.88
CA LEU A 126 -5.84 -46.29 -22.21
C LEU A 126 -7.22 -46.95 -22.42
N SER A 127 -7.91 -46.63 -23.51
CA SER A 127 -9.23 -47.16 -23.81
C SER A 127 -9.25 -48.70 -23.75
N ALA A 128 -10.16 -49.28 -22.97
CA ALA A 128 -10.30 -50.71 -22.69
C ALA A 128 -9.22 -51.37 -21.80
N MET A 129 -8.34 -50.59 -21.15
CA MET A 129 -7.39 -51.11 -20.16
C MET A 129 -7.86 -50.90 -18.70
N PRO A 130 -7.47 -51.75 -17.74
CA PRO A 130 -7.77 -51.56 -16.32
C PRO A 130 -7.31 -50.19 -15.77
N GLN A 131 -6.20 -49.68 -16.30
CA GLN A 131 -5.62 -48.38 -15.95
C GLN A 131 -6.55 -47.20 -16.29
N GLN A 132 -7.50 -47.38 -17.21
CA GLN A 132 -8.52 -46.36 -17.52
C GLN A 132 -9.32 -45.97 -16.28
N ARG A 133 -9.59 -46.92 -15.36
CA ARG A 133 -10.32 -46.63 -14.11
C ARG A 133 -9.55 -45.64 -13.22
N VAL A 134 -8.22 -45.74 -13.21
CA VAL A 134 -7.35 -44.82 -12.45
C VAL A 134 -7.41 -43.43 -13.05
N ALA A 135 -7.40 -43.31 -14.38
CA ALA A 135 -7.57 -42.03 -15.07
C ALA A 135 -8.93 -41.38 -14.75
N VAL A 136 -10.02 -42.15 -14.78
CA VAL A 136 -11.36 -41.65 -14.39
C VAL A 136 -11.39 -41.18 -12.94
N GLN A 137 -10.80 -41.94 -12.01
CA GLN A 137 -10.72 -41.54 -10.60
C GLN A 137 -9.94 -40.25 -10.40
N ARG A 138 -8.83 -40.06 -11.13
CA ARG A 138 -8.05 -38.82 -11.11
C ARG A 138 -8.88 -37.64 -11.61
N ILE A 139 -9.57 -37.79 -12.74
CA ILE A 139 -10.46 -36.76 -13.27
C ILE A 139 -11.52 -36.39 -12.22
N GLN A 140 -12.22 -37.37 -11.65
CA GLN A 140 -13.25 -37.15 -10.63
C GLN A 140 -12.73 -36.48 -9.35
N ALA A 141 -11.45 -36.68 -9.00
CA ALA A 141 -10.83 -36.01 -7.87
C ALA A 141 -10.45 -34.54 -8.16
N ILE A 142 -10.10 -34.21 -9.41
CA ILE A 142 -9.65 -32.87 -9.82
C ILE A 142 -10.84 -31.94 -10.08
N LEU A 143 -11.89 -32.44 -10.76
CA LEU A 143 -13.01 -31.61 -11.23
C LEU A 143 -13.71 -30.78 -10.13
N PRO A 144 -13.90 -31.27 -8.89
CA PRO A 144 -14.53 -30.48 -7.82
C PRO A 144 -13.70 -29.28 -7.34
N VAL A 145 -12.39 -29.31 -7.56
CA VAL A 145 -11.49 -28.22 -7.17
C VAL A 145 -11.56 -27.06 -8.18
N LEU A 146 -11.94 -27.36 -9.43
CA LEU A 146 -12.03 -26.37 -10.49
C LEU A 146 -13.30 -25.52 -10.35
N PRO A 147 -13.21 -24.18 -10.51
CA PRO A 147 -14.38 -23.32 -10.49
C PRO A 147 -15.37 -23.67 -11.61
N VAL A 148 -16.62 -23.28 -11.45
CA VAL A 148 -17.75 -23.69 -12.29
C VAL A 148 -17.51 -23.46 -13.80
N GLY A 149 -16.94 -22.32 -14.18
CA GLY A 149 -16.65 -21.97 -15.58
C GLY A 149 -15.44 -22.68 -16.22
N PHE A 150 -14.77 -23.55 -15.48
CA PHE A 150 -13.56 -24.24 -15.92
C PHE A 150 -13.82 -25.72 -16.15
N ALA A 151 -13.27 -26.26 -17.24
CA ALA A 151 -13.39 -27.67 -17.62
C ALA A 151 -14.86 -28.15 -17.64
N SER A 152 -15.75 -27.31 -18.18
CA SER A 152 -17.20 -27.50 -18.15
C SER A 152 -17.64 -28.75 -18.94
N LEU A 153 -17.01 -29.03 -20.10
CA LEU A 153 -17.27 -30.21 -20.92
C LEU A 153 -16.83 -31.48 -20.18
N LEU A 154 -15.68 -31.44 -19.50
CA LEU A 154 -15.22 -32.56 -18.66
C LEU A 154 -16.17 -32.81 -17.48
N LYS A 155 -16.69 -31.77 -16.85
CA LYS A 155 -17.68 -31.89 -15.75
C LYS A 155 -18.97 -32.53 -16.21
N VAL A 156 -19.47 -32.19 -17.39
CA VAL A 156 -20.65 -32.86 -17.97
C VAL A 156 -20.36 -34.31 -18.32
N ARG A 157 -19.15 -34.62 -18.79
CA ARG A 157 -18.76 -35.98 -19.18
C ARG A 157 -18.51 -36.90 -17.98
N PHE A 158 -17.97 -36.35 -16.90
CA PHE A 158 -17.73 -37.04 -15.63
C PHE A 158 -18.47 -36.33 -14.51
N PRO A 159 -19.80 -36.48 -14.44
CA PRO A 159 -20.57 -35.91 -13.34
C PRO A 159 -20.08 -36.57 -12.05
N ALA A 160 -19.43 -35.80 -11.18
CA ALA A 160 -19.21 -36.28 -9.83
C ALA A 160 -20.56 -36.33 -9.13
N SER A 161 -20.78 -37.30 -8.26
CA SER A 161 -22.06 -37.53 -7.55
C SER A 161 -22.53 -36.34 -6.69
N SER A 162 -21.72 -35.28 -6.58
CA SER A 162 -22.00 -34.03 -5.86
C SER A 162 -22.04 -32.78 -6.75
N LEU A 163 -21.96 -32.91 -8.08
CA LEU A 163 -21.80 -31.81 -9.05
C LEU A 163 -22.89 -31.82 -10.13
N ASP A 164 -24.16 -32.00 -9.74
CA ASP A 164 -25.29 -31.45 -10.52
C ASP A 164 -25.30 -29.92 -10.35
N ASP A 165 -24.23 -29.26 -10.79
CA ASP A 165 -24.16 -27.81 -10.81
C ASP A 165 -24.79 -27.31 -12.12
N PRO A 166 -26.02 -26.74 -12.07
CA PRO A 166 -26.71 -26.28 -13.26
C PRO A 166 -25.93 -25.19 -14.01
N GLN A 167 -25.04 -24.46 -13.33
CA GLN A 167 -24.21 -23.44 -13.96
C GLN A 167 -23.08 -24.07 -14.79
N ALA A 168 -22.48 -25.17 -14.33
CA ALA A 168 -21.47 -25.90 -15.09
C ALA A 168 -22.08 -26.49 -16.36
N GLY A 169 -23.32 -27.03 -16.26
CA GLY A 169 -24.08 -27.50 -17.42
C GLY A 169 -24.41 -26.40 -18.43
N ALA A 170 -24.82 -25.22 -17.95
CA ALA A 170 -25.10 -24.08 -18.81
C ALA A 170 -23.85 -23.58 -19.56
N GLU A 171 -22.70 -23.51 -18.89
CA GLU A 171 -21.44 -23.11 -19.54
C GLU A 171 -21.00 -24.14 -20.59
N ALA A 172 -21.08 -25.43 -20.24
CA ALA A 172 -20.74 -26.50 -21.18
C ALA A 172 -21.65 -26.46 -22.42
N GLU A 173 -22.95 -26.18 -22.23
CA GLU A 173 -23.89 -26.02 -23.33
C GLU A 173 -23.57 -24.79 -24.20
N ARG A 174 -23.19 -23.65 -23.60
CA ARG A 174 -22.72 -22.48 -24.35
C ARG A 174 -21.52 -22.81 -25.22
N ARG A 175 -20.52 -23.50 -24.67
CA ARG A 175 -19.31 -23.89 -25.41
C ARG A 175 -19.58 -24.92 -26.50
N ALA A 176 -20.37 -25.95 -26.21
CA ALA A 176 -20.76 -26.93 -27.20
C ALA A 176 -21.52 -26.29 -28.38
N LYS A 177 -22.43 -25.35 -28.09
CA LYS A 177 -23.12 -24.55 -29.12
C LYS A 177 -22.16 -23.69 -29.95
N ALA A 178 -21.18 -23.05 -29.32
CA ALA A 178 -20.16 -22.26 -30.02
C ALA A 178 -19.32 -23.12 -30.99
N ALA A 179 -19.04 -24.37 -30.61
CA ALA A 179 -18.38 -25.35 -31.48
C ALA A 179 -19.32 -26.00 -32.52
N GLY A 180 -20.61 -25.67 -32.53
CA GLY A 180 -21.60 -26.29 -33.43
C GLY A 180 -21.90 -27.76 -33.13
N LEU A 181 -21.59 -28.24 -31.91
CA LEU A 181 -21.66 -29.65 -31.55
C LEU A 181 -22.74 -29.90 -30.48
N PRO A 182 -23.42 -31.06 -30.51
CA PRO A 182 -24.25 -31.46 -29.38
C PRO A 182 -23.34 -31.78 -28.18
N LEU A 183 -23.76 -31.39 -26.97
CA LEU A 183 -22.98 -31.49 -25.74
C LEU A 183 -22.37 -32.89 -25.47
N LYS A 184 -23.08 -33.96 -25.84
CA LYS A 184 -22.61 -35.35 -25.69
C LYS A 184 -21.59 -35.79 -26.75
N ALA A 185 -21.45 -35.04 -27.84
CA ALA A 185 -20.50 -35.31 -28.92
C ALA A 185 -19.19 -34.53 -28.78
N ALA A 186 -19.04 -33.68 -27.75
CA ALA A 186 -17.76 -33.07 -27.43
C ALA A 186 -16.71 -34.18 -27.24
N GLY A 187 -15.76 -34.20 -28.16
CA GLY A 187 -14.69 -35.17 -28.26
C GLY A 187 -13.43 -34.68 -27.53
N SER A 188 -12.33 -35.36 -27.81
CA SER A 188 -11.05 -35.06 -27.19
C SER A 188 -10.55 -33.67 -27.58
N THR A 189 -10.74 -33.27 -28.84
CA THR A 189 -10.28 -31.98 -29.38
C THR A 189 -10.93 -30.82 -28.64
N GLU A 190 -12.25 -30.83 -28.52
CA GLU A 190 -13.02 -29.76 -27.88
C GLU A 190 -12.69 -29.65 -26.39
N ILE A 191 -12.44 -30.78 -25.72
CA ILE A 191 -12.02 -30.80 -24.32
C ILE A 191 -10.63 -30.19 -24.16
N PHE A 192 -9.66 -30.52 -25.03
CA PHE A 192 -8.33 -29.91 -24.96
C PHE A 192 -8.34 -28.42 -25.32
N GLU A 193 -9.18 -28.01 -26.27
CA GLU A 193 -9.37 -26.61 -26.62
C GLU A 193 -9.95 -25.81 -25.45
N GLU A 194 -10.99 -26.32 -24.80
CA GLU A 194 -11.55 -25.69 -23.59
C GLU A 194 -10.47 -25.54 -22.50
N LEU A 195 -9.70 -26.60 -22.23
CA LEU A 195 -8.66 -26.55 -21.20
C LEU A 195 -7.58 -25.53 -21.56
N ALA A 196 -7.17 -25.47 -22.81
CA ALA A 196 -6.19 -24.51 -23.30
C ALA A 196 -6.71 -23.07 -23.20
N ASP A 197 -7.97 -22.82 -23.57
CA ASP A 197 -8.60 -21.52 -23.48
C ASP A 197 -8.74 -21.07 -22.02
N ASN A 198 -9.14 -21.98 -21.13
CA ASN A 198 -9.20 -21.71 -19.70
C ASN A 198 -7.81 -21.38 -19.10
N ILE A 199 -6.75 -22.05 -19.53
CA ILE A 199 -5.37 -21.73 -19.10
C ILE A 199 -4.96 -20.36 -19.64
N ARG A 200 -5.26 -20.04 -20.90
CA ARG A 200 -4.98 -18.73 -21.51
C ARG A 200 -5.71 -17.60 -20.79
N GLU A 201 -6.99 -17.79 -20.45
CA GLU A 201 -7.77 -16.86 -19.64
C GLU A 201 -7.09 -16.59 -18.29
N LEU A 202 -6.61 -17.63 -17.61
CA LEU A 202 -5.90 -17.48 -16.34
C LEU A 202 -4.56 -16.74 -16.52
N LEU A 203 -3.82 -17.02 -17.59
CA LEU A 203 -2.58 -16.31 -17.92
C LEU A 203 -2.81 -14.84 -18.29
N GLY A 204 -4.06 -14.43 -18.54
CA GLY A 204 -4.42 -13.08 -18.97
C GLY A 204 -4.23 -12.85 -20.47
N GLU A 205 -4.15 -13.93 -21.25
CA GLU A 205 -4.15 -13.87 -22.71
C GLU A 205 -5.61 -13.75 -23.18
N GLU A 206 -5.89 -12.80 -24.09
CA GLU A 206 -7.23 -12.69 -24.67
C GLU A 206 -7.58 -13.98 -25.44
N PRO A 207 -8.85 -14.44 -25.35
CA PRO A 207 -9.29 -15.61 -26.11
C PRO A 207 -9.09 -15.35 -27.60
N ARG A 208 -8.59 -16.36 -28.33
CA ARG A 208 -8.46 -16.30 -29.79
C ARG A 208 -9.87 -16.15 -30.36
N VAL A 209 -10.25 -14.93 -30.72
CA VAL A 209 -11.34 -14.72 -31.67
C VAL A 209 -10.88 -15.39 -32.95
N ALA A 210 -11.58 -16.44 -33.37
CA ALA A 210 -11.38 -17.04 -34.67
C ALA A 210 -11.55 -15.93 -35.71
N ILE A 211 -10.44 -15.45 -36.25
CA ILE A 211 -10.46 -14.61 -37.42
C ILE A 211 -10.90 -15.55 -38.54
N ASP A 212 -12.12 -15.34 -39.04
CA ASP A 212 -12.59 -15.94 -40.29
C ASP A 212 -11.54 -15.66 -41.37
N ASP A 213 -10.72 -16.66 -41.69
CA ASP A 213 -9.82 -16.69 -42.83
C ASP A 213 -10.58 -16.83 -44.17
N ASP A 214 -11.85 -16.39 -44.24
CA ASP A 214 -12.67 -16.40 -45.45
C ASP A 214 -12.78 -15.02 -46.09
N LYS A 215 -11.62 -14.44 -46.42
CA LYS A 215 -11.55 -13.48 -47.51
C LYS A 215 -10.19 -13.48 -48.17
N SER A 216 -9.90 -14.57 -48.90
CA SER A 216 -8.97 -14.47 -50.03
C SER A 216 -9.61 -13.55 -51.08
N PRO A 217 -9.08 -12.34 -51.35
CA PRO A 217 -9.52 -11.59 -52.50
C PRO A 217 -9.08 -12.34 -53.76
N ALA A 218 -10.06 -12.68 -54.61
CA ALA A 218 -9.83 -13.18 -55.95
C ALA A 218 -8.79 -12.30 -56.66
N GLY A 219 -7.74 -12.94 -57.18
CA GLY A 219 -6.71 -12.28 -57.97
C GLY A 219 -7.30 -11.63 -59.22
N PRO A 220 -6.72 -10.54 -59.73
CA PRO A 220 -7.16 -9.95 -60.98
C PRO A 220 -6.73 -10.88 -62.12
N GLU A 221 -7.71 -11.33 -62.91
CA GLU A 221 -7.48 -11.97 -64.20
C GLU A 221 -6.69 -11.00 -65.10
N SER A 222 -5.64 -11.52 -65.73
CA SER A 222 -4.90 -10.89 -66.82
C SER A 222 -4.75 -11.91 -67.93
#